data_AF-X1LZP4-F1
#
_entry.id   AF-X1LZP4-F1
#
_cell.length_a   1.000
_cell.length_b   1.000
_cell.length_c   1.000
_cell.angle_alpha   90.00
_cell.angle_beta   90.00
_cell.angle_gamma   90.00
#
_symmetry.space_group_name_H-M   'P 1'
#
loop_
_entity.id
_entity.type
_entity.pdbx_description
1 polymer ?
#
loop_
_entity_poly.entity_id
_entity_poly.type
_entity_poly.pdbx_seq_one_letter_code
_entity_poly.pdbx_strand_id
1 'polypeptide(L)'
;MILGNLMGSIMVPATLVLGIVALICPIEIVDFSPFAIGRLFLVISAIFFLWVVRSGQKITKKEALFLLGIYVLFVIVEILMK
;
A
#
# COMPACT_ATOMS: atom_id res chain seq x y z
N MET A 1 -16.52 9.55 -6.54
CA MET A 1 -16.10 8.74 -7.70
C MET A 1 -14.60 8.46 -7.75
N ILE A 2 -13.72 9.44 -7.50
CA ILE A 2 -12.26 9.27 -7.60
C ILE A 2 -11.70 8.18 -6.66
N LEU A 3 -12.16 8.13 -5.40
CA LEU A 3 -11.67 7.16 -4.41
C LEU A 3 -11.98 5.70 -4.81
N GLY A 4 -13.17 5.45 -5.38
CA GLY A 4 -13.56 4.12 -5.84
C GLY A 4 -12.73 3.65 -7.04
N ASN A 5 -12.46 4.55 -7.99
CA ASN A 5 -11.58 4.26 -9.11
C ASN A 5 -10.14 3.98 -8.65
N LEU A 6 -9.64 4.75 -7.68
CA LEU A 6 -8.31 4.55 -7.10
C LEU A 6 -8.21 3.18 -6.40
N MET A 7 -9.20 2.81 -5.58
CA MET A 7 -9.24 1.51 -4.93
C MET A 7 -9.32 0.36 -5.95
N GLY A 8 -10.19 0.46 -6.95
CA GLY A 8 -10.33 -0.56 -7.99
C GLY A 8 -9.03 -0.77 -8.78
N SER A 9 -8.31 0.31 -9.08
CA SER A 9 -7.01 0.28 -9.76
C SER A 9 -5.90 -0.40 -8.94
N ILE A 10 -6.05 -0.53 -7.63
CA ILE A 10 -5.07 -1.20 -6.75
C ILE A 10 -5.48 -2.64 -6.49
N MET A 11 -6.77 -2.88 -6.23
CA MET A 11 -7.28 -4.20 -5.87
C MET A 11 -7.15 -5.21 -7.02
N VAL A 12 -7.40 -4.81 -8.27
CA VAL A 12 -7.31 -5.72 -9.43
C VAL A 12 -5.87 -6.21 -9.65
N PRO A 13 -4.84 -5.35 -9.68
CA PRO A 13 -3.45 -5.82 -9.73
C PRO A 13 -3.05 -6.68 -8.53
N ALA A 14 -3.42 -6.25 -7.31
CA ALA A 14 -3.01 -6.94 -6.09
C ALA A 14 -3.63 -8.33 -5.91
N THR A 15 -4.82 -8.58 -6.47
CA THR A 15 -5.53 -9.85 -6.32
C THR A 15 -5.50 -10.69 -7.59
N LEU A 16 -6.12 -10.19 -8.66
CA LEU A 16 -6.31 -10.94 -9.89
C LEU A 16 -5.00 -11.10 -10.66
N VAL A 17 -4.26 -10.01 -10.86
CA VAL A 17 -3.01 -10.06 -11.64
C VAL A 17 -1.95 -10.85 -10.89
N LEU A 18 -1.70 -10.54 -9.61
CA LEU A 18 -0.75 -11.32 -8.80
C LEU A 18 -1.15 -12.80 -8.67
N GLY A 19 -2.44 -13.10 -8.55
CA GLY A 19 -2.92 -14.49 -8.51
C GLY A 19 -2.67 -15.24 -9.81
N ILE A 20 -2.93 -14.62 -10.97
CA ILE A 20 -2.63 -15.21 -12.28
C ILE A 20 -1.13 -15.39 -12.46
N VAL A 21 -0.34 -14.37 -12.10
CA VAL A 21 1.13 -14.45 -12.18
C VAL A 21 1.64 -15.61 -11.34
N ALA A 22 1.18 -15.77 -10.10
CA ALA A 22 1.59 -16.86 -9.22
C ALA A 22 1.27 -18.27 -9.77
N LEU A 23 0.23 -18.41 -10.60
CA LEU A 23 -0.12 -19.68 -11.27
C LEU A 23 0.75 -19.97 -12.50
N ILE A 24 1.11 -18.94 -13.27
CA ILE A 24 1.89 -19.09 -14.52
C ILE A 24 3.40 -19.15 -14.21
N CYS A 25 3.87 -18.27 -13.33
CA CYS A 25 5.26 -18.14 -12.93
C CYS A 25 5.32 -18.04 -11.39
N PRO A 26 5.63 -19.15 -10.69
CA PRO A 26 5.66 -19.14 -9.23
C PRO A 26 6.63 -18.06 -8.73
N ILE A 27 6.12 -17.20 -7.86
CA ILE A 27 6.86 -16.04 -7.34
C ILE A 27 7.88 -16.56 -6.31
N GLU A 28 9.16 -16.55 -6.69
CA GLU A 28 10.26 -16.87 -5.79
C GLU A 28 10.62 -15.64 -4.94
N ILE A 29 10.62 -15.82 -3.61
CA ILE A 29 10.99 -14.75 -2.66
C ILE A 29 12.40 -15.06 -2.17
N VAL A 30 13.39 -14.44 -2.81
CA VAL A 30 14.82 -14.63 -2.48
C VAL A 30 15.22 -13.86 -1.22
N ASP A 31 14.69 -12.65 -1.04
CA ASP A 31 14.91 -11.81 0.14
C ASP A 31 13.60 -11.36 0.79
N PHE A 32 13.36 -11.82 2.02
CA PHE A 32 12.17 -11.48 2.79
C PHE A 32 12.23 -10.10 3.47
N SER A 33 13.43 -9.51 3.60
CA SER A 33 13.63 -8.26 4.35
C SER A 33 12.86 -7.07 3.77
N PRO A 34 12.97 -6.74 2.46
CA PRO A 34 12.21 -5.62 1.88
C PRO A 34 10.70 -5.90 1.91
N PHE A 35 10.32 -7.17 1.74
CA PHE A 35 8.93 -7.59 1.73
C PHE A 35 8.27 -7.42 3.12
N ALA A 36 9.01 -7.65 4.20
CA ALA A 36 8.53 -7.48 5.56
C ALA A 36 8.31 -5.99 5.90
N ILE A 37 9.27 -5.13 5.55
CA ILE A 37 9.21 -3.68 5.78
C ILE A 37 8.04 -3.08 4.99
N GLY A 38 7.93 -3.42 3.71
CA GLY A 38 6.83 -3.01 2.85
C GLY A 38 5.45 -3.42 3.39
N ARG A 39 5.28 -4.67 3.85
CA ARG A 39 4.02 -5.10 4.47
C ARG A 39 3.67 -4.30 5.72
N LEU A 40 4.65 -4.04 6.57
CA LEU A 40 4.43 -3.34 7.84
C LEU A 40 3.96 -1.90 7.59
N PHE A 41 4.61 -1.18 6.69
CA PHE A 41 4.19 0.16 6.27
C PHE A 41 2.83 0.17 5.56
N LEU A 42 2.53 -0.85 4.76
CA LEU A 42 1.23 -0.99 4.09
C LEU A 42 0.11 -1.17 5.11
N VAL A 43 0.28 -2.05 6.10
CA VAL A 43 -0.70 -2.29 7.17
C VAL A 43 -0.94 -1.02 7.99
N ILE A 44 0.12 -0.30 8.38
CA ILE A 44 0.00 0.99 9.08
C ILE A 44 -0.81 1.98 8.24
N SER A 45 -0.47 2.12 6.97
CA SER A 45 -1.14 3.04 6.04
C SER A 45 -2.62 2.66 5.86
N ALA A 46 -2.92 1.37 5.77
CA ALA A 46 -4.29 0.86 5.63
C ALA A 46 -5.15 1.12 6.88
N ILE A 47 -4.59 0.95 8.09
CA ILE A 47 -5.29 1.25 9.34
C ILE A 47 -5.60 2.76 9.42
N PHE A 48 -4.61 3.60 9.11
CA PHE A 48 -4.78 5.05 9.11
C PHE A 48 -5.84 5.48 8.08
N PHE A 49 -5.77 4.91 6.88
CA PHE A 49 -6.73 5.16 5.82
C PHE A 49 -8.16 4.73 6.21
N LEU A 50 -8.34 3.57 6.85
CA LEU A 50 -9.64 3.11 7.35
C LEU A 50 -10.20 4.04 8.43
N TRP A 51 -9.34 4.58 9.29
CA TRP A 51 -9.76 5.53 10.30
C TRP A 51 -10.24 6.85 9.69
N VAL A 52 -9.49 7.39 8.71
CA VAL A 52 -9.86 8.61 7.96
C VAL A 52 -11.19 8.42 7.21
N VAL A 53 -11.35 7.30 6.50
CA VAL A 53 -12.60 6.99 5.77
C VAL A 53 -13.81 6.88 6.70
N ARG A 54 -13.61 6.38 7.93
CA ARG A 54 -14.67 6.33 8.95
C ARG A 54 -14.98 7.69 9.58
N SER A 55 -13.97 8.55 9.77
CA SER A 55 -14.13 9.85 10.46
C SER A 55 -14.81 10.92 9.60
N GLY A 56 -14.79 10.77 8.28
CA GLY A 56 -15.49 11.65 7.35
C GLY A 56 -15.32 11.10 5.94
N GLN A 57 -16.39 11.05 5.15
CA GLN A 57 -16.38 10.50 3.78
C GLN A 57 -15.44 11.23 2.80
N LYS A 58 -14.58 12.14 3.26
CA LYS A 58 -13.63 12.92 2.48
C LYS A 58 -12.28 12.96 3.18
N ILE A 59 -11.24 12.52 2.48
CA ILE A 59 -9.85 12.74 2.88
C ILE A 59 -9.58 14.25 2.80
N THR A 60 -9.26 14.87 3.93
CA THR A 60 -8.86 16.28 3.98
C THR A 60 -7.42 16.44 3.49
N LYS A 61 -7.07 17.64 3.00
CA LYS A 61 -5.70 17.92 2.50
C LYS A 61 -4.61 17.62 3.55
N LYS A 62 -4.92 17.78 4.85
CA LYS A 62 -4.00 17.50 5.95
C LYS A 62 -3.77 15.99 6.13
N GLU A 63 -4.82 15.18 6.06
CA GLU A 63 -4.72 13.72 6.15
C GLU A 63 -4.02 13.11 4.93
N ALA A 64 -4.30 13.65 3.73
CA ALA A 64 -3.60 13.24 2.51
C ALA A 64 -2.09 13.53 2.59
N LEU A 65 -1.71 14.71 3.10
CA LEU A 65 -0.30 15.06 3.30
C LEU A 65 0.39 14.15 4.32
N PHE A 66 -0.32 13.77 5.38
CA PHE A 66 0.19 12.83 6.39
C PHE A 66 0.42 11.42 5.81
N LEU A 67 -0.54 10.89 5.05
CA LEU A 67 -0.39 9.61 4.34
C LEU A 67 0.77 9.64 3.34
N LEU A 68 0.94 10.76 2.64
CA LEU A 68 2.08 10.96 1.73
C LEU A 68 3.41 11.00 2.50
N GLY A 69 3.44 11.62 3.68
CA GLY A 69 4.61 11.61 4.57
C GLY A 69 5.00 10.19 5.01
N ILE A 70 4.03 9.34 5.36
CA ILE A 70 4.28 7.92 5.67
C ILE A 70 4.91 7.20 4.48
N TYR A 71 4.41 7.47 3.26
CA TYR A 71 4.97 6.88 2.04
C TYR A 71 6.42 7.34 1.79
N VAL A 72 6.72 8.63 1.97
CA VAL A 72 8.10 9.13 1.82
C VAL A 72 9.03 8.49 2.86
N LEU A 73 8.57 8.36 4.11
CA LEU A 73 9.32 7.69 5.15
C LEU A 73 9.59 6.22 4.81
N PHE A 74 8.57 5.51 4.30
CA PHE A 74 8.72 4.15 3.79
C PHE A 74 9.82 4.06 2.73
N VAL A 75 9.79 4.93 1.71
CA VAL A 75 10.80 4.94 0.64
C VAL A 75 12.21 5.18 1.18
N ILE A 76 12.37 6.11 2.13
CA ILE A 76 13.67 6.38 2.75
C ILE A 76 14.17 5.16 3.52
N VAL A 77 13.31 4.52 4.33
CA VAL A 77 13.67 3.32 5.09
C VAL A 77 14.02 2.18 4.14
N GLU A 78 13.22 1.94 3.10
CA GLU A 78 13.46 0.88 2.10
C GLU A 78 14.79 1.08 1.38
N ILE A 79 15.17 2.31 1.03
CA ILE A 79 16.45 2.62 0.38
C ILE A 79 17.63 2.43 1.34
N LEU A 80 17.47 2.78 2.62
CA LEU A 80 18.54 2.65 3.62
C LEU A 80 18.74 1.22 4.12
N MET A 81 17.69 0.39 4.10
CA MET A 81 17.71 -0.99 4.58
C MET A 81 18.02 -2.01 3.48
N LYS A 82 18.15 -1.56 2.24
CA LYS A 82 18.66 -2.31 1.09
C LYS A 82 20.18 -2.27 1.03
#